data_AF-A0A858SWN3-F1
#
_entry.id   AF-A0A858SWN3-F1
#
_cell.length_a   1.000
_cell.length_b   1.000
_cell.length_c   1.000
_cell.angle_alpha   90.00
_cell.angle_beta   90.00
_cell.angle_gamma   90.00
#
_symmetry.space_group_name_H-M   'P 1'
#
loop_
_entity.id
_entity.type
_entity.pdbx_description
1 polymer ?
#
loop_
_entity_poly.entity_id
_entity_poly.type
_entity_poly.pdbx_seq_one_letter_code
_entity_poly.pdbx_strand_id
1 'polypeptide(L)'
;MGAGWGITLPLTKIAVSTGYQHFGLIFWQLVIGAVLMSVIGLIRGTKLPVTRPQLAICLMVLMIGTVLPNTTSYQAAVHLPSGILSLLLSMVPMLAFPIALAMGLDRFSWPRLAGLSLGLVGVLMIAVPGAQAMNLSVFWIVVALIASLCYGLEGNLVARFGTAGLDAFQVLYGASLMGAVMMLPVAVLTGQWIPPGAALTPEGQALIAGSAIHVLVYAGYVWMVGRAGPVFTVQVSYLVTGFGVFWAKLILDETYSPGIWAAMALMFAGIWLVQPRRKSDLVADG
;
A
#
# COMPACT_ATOMS: atom_id res chain seq x y z
N MET A 1 10.12 -6.06 -3.08
CA MET A 1 9.02 -5.13 -2.71
C MET A 1 7.87 -5.21 -3.70
N GLY A 2 8.05 -4.85 -4.99
CA GLY A 2 6.97 -4.90 -6.00
C GLY A 2 6.20 -6.23 -6.08
N ALA A 3 6.91 -7.35 -6.25
CA ALA A 3 6.28 -8.67 -6.28
C ALA A 3 5.57 -9.05 -4.97
N GLY A 4 6.18 -8.69 -3.84
CA GLY A 4 5.62 -8.97 -2.52
C GLY A 4 4.38 -8.16 -2.20
N TRP A 5 4.33 -6.87 -2.53
CA TRP A 5 3.08 -6.11 -2.36
C TRP A 5 2.05 -6.46 -3.44
N GLY A 6 2.48 -6.81 -4.66
CA GLY A 6 1.58 -7.19 -5.74
C GLY A 6 0.73 -8.42 -5.39
N ILE A 7 1.32 -9.43 -4.73
CA ILE A 7 0.59 -10.64 -4.35
C ILE A 7 -0.46 -10.40 -3.27
N THR A 8 -0.38 -9.29 -2.52
CA THR A 8 -1.37 -9.03 -1.48
C THR A 8 -2.74 -8.72 -2.06
N LEU A 9 -2.84 -8.23 -3.31
CA LEU A 9 -4.14 -7.90 -3.91
C LEU A 9 -4.99 -9.13 -4.23
N PRO A 10 -4.45 -10.19 -4.87
CA PRO A 10 -5.18 -11.45 -5.00
C PRO A 10 -5.54 -12.06 -3.65
N LEU A 11 -4.62 -12.03 -2.68
CA LEU A 11 -4.88 -12.55 -1.33
C LEU A 11 -5.98 -11.77 -0.61
N THR A 12 -6.03 -10.45 -0.76
CA THR A 12 -7.13 -9.60 -0.29
C THR A 12 -8.45 -10.02 -0.92
N LYS A 13 -8.49 -10.29 -2.23
CA LYS A 13 -9.69 -10.75 -2.93
C LYS A 13 -10.19 -12.10 -2.40
N ILE A 14 -9.28 -13.03 -2.11
CA ILE A 14 -9.62 -14.31 -1.47
C ILE A 14 -10.13 -14.08 -0.05
N ALA A 15 -9.47 -13.23 0.74
CA ALA A 15 -9.82 -12.96 2.12
C ALA A 15 -11.25 -12.38 2.29
N VAL A 16 -11.72 -11.58 1.32
CA VAL A 16 -13.09 -11.00 1.36
C VAL A 16 -14.15 -11.88 0.69
N SER A 17 -13.77 -13.00 0.07
CA SER A 17 -14.65 -13.79 -0.81
C SER A 17 -15.84 -14.44 -0.10
N THR A 18 -15.71 -14.75 1.18
CA THR A 18 -16.77 -15.37 2.01
C THR A 18 -17.59 -14.37 2.82
N GLY A 19 -17.43 -13.06 2.54
CA GLY A 19 -18.21 -12.01 3.19
C GLY A 19 -17.60 -11.46 4.48
N TYR A 20 -16.35 -11.83 4.82
CA TYR A 20 -15.62 -11.19 5.91
C TYR A 20 -15.49 -9.68 5.66
N GLN A 21 -15.86 -8.90 6.68
CA GLN A 21 -15.88 -7.46 6.59
C GLN A 21 -14.54 -6.84 7.03
N HIS A 22 -14.29 -5.63 6.53
CA HIS A 22 -12.99 -4.97 6.57
C HIS A 22 -12.45 -4.73 7.98
N PHE A 23 -13.26 -4.40 9.00
CA PHE A 23 -12.73 -4.16 10.34
C PHE A 23 -12.21 -5.43 11.02
N GLY A 24 -12.86 -6.57 10.80
CA GLY A 24 -12.36 -7.86 11.27
C GLY A 24 -11.05 -8.26 10.60
N LEU A 25 -10.97 -8.08 9.28
CA LEU A 25 -9.75 -8.35 8.50
C LEU A 25 -8.59 -7.44 8.93
N ILE A 26 -8.84 -6.13 9.09
CA ILE A 26 -7.85 -5.15 9.57
C ILE A 26 -7.37 -5.51 10.97
N PHE A 27 -8.27 -5.87 11.88
CA PHE A 27 -7.90 -6.29 13.24
C PHE A 27 -6.93 -7.47 13.20
N TRP A 28 -7.27 -8.55 12.49
CA TRP A 28 -6.41 -9.72 12.39
C TRP A 28 -5.09 -9.43 11.68
N GLN A 29 -5.09 -8.61 10.63
CA GLN A 29 -3.88 -8.15 9.97
C GLN A 29 -2.93 -7.42 10.93
N LEU A 30 -3.48 -6.56 11.80
CA LEU A 30 -2.72 -5.84 12.83
C LEU A 30 -2.21 -6.78 13.93
N VAL A 31 -3.00 -7.77 14.35
CA VAL A 31 -2.57 -8.80 15.29
C VAL A 31 -1.42 -9.63 14.71
N ILE A 32 -1.55 -10.10 13.47
CA ILE A 32 -0.50 -10.86 12.78
C ILE A 32 0.78 -10.01 12.66
N GLY A 33 0.64 -8.74 12.28
CA GLY A 33 1.74 -7.79 12.20
C GLY A 33 2.41 -7.57 13.56
N ALA A 34 1.62 -7.41 14.62
CA ALA A 34 2.13 -7.24 15.98
C ALA A 34 2.90 -8.48 16.44
N VAL A 35 2.34 -9.68 16.27
CA VAL A 35 2.98 -10.95 16.64
C VAL A 35 4.29 -11.15 15.87
N LEU A 36 4.26 -10.97 14.55
CA LEU A 36 5.45 -11.13 13.71
C LEU A 36 6.56 -10.13 14.10
N MET A 37 6.18 -8.88 14.34
CA MET A 37 7.11 -7.84 14.77
C MET A 37 7.60 -8.04 16.21
N SER A 38 6.78 -8.60 17.11
CA SER A 38 7.22 -9.00 18.45
C SER A 38 8.30 -10.08 18.36
N VAL A 39 8.11 -11.11 17.53
CA VAL A 39 9.10 -12.19 17.34
C VAL A 39 10.41 -11.63 16.79
N ILE A 40 10.34 -10.82 15.73
CA ILE A 40 11.53 -10.16 15.16
C ILE A 40 12.18 -9.21 16.19
N GLY A 41 11.36 -8.51 16.97
CA GLY A 41 11.79 -7.57 18.00
C GLY A 41 12.54 -8.24 19.13
N LEU A 42 12.07 -9.40 19.58
CA LEU A 42 12.74 -10.23 20.59
C LEU A 42 14.10 -10.71 20.10
N ILE A 43 14.21 -11.11 18.82
CA ILE A 43 15.48 -11.55 18.22
C ILE A 43 16.48 -10.39 18.09
N ARG A 44 16.00 -9.20 17.71
CA ARG A 44 16.85 -8.01 17.49
C ARG A 44 17.11 -7.18 18.75
N GLY A 45 16.46 -7.49 19.87
CA GLY A 45 16.52 -6.70 21.09
C GLY A 45 15.92 -5.29 20.93
N THR A 46 14.96 -5.12 20.02
CA THR A 46 14.39 -3.81 19.68
C THR A 46 13.43 -3.35 20.78
N LYS A 47 13.59 -2.09 21.22
CA LYS A 47 12.71 -1.49 22.22
C LYS A 47 11.39 -1.02 21.61
N LEU A 48 10.32 -1.08 22.39
CA LEU A 48 9.01 -0.55 22.03
C LEU A 48 9.03 0.98 21.93
N PRO A 49 8.25 1.58 21.01
CA PRO A 49 8.02 3.01 20.99
C PRO A 49 7.16 3.41 22.19
N VAL A 50 7.67 4.32 23.03
CA VAL A 50 7.03 4.70 24.31
C VAL A 50 6.89 6.21 24.50
N THR A 51 7.66 7.02 23.77
CA THR A 51 7.59 8.48 23.91
C THR A 51 6.41 9.05 23.13
N ARG A 52 5.88 10.22 23.55
CA ARG A 52 4.76 10.88 22.85
C ARG A 52 5.03 11.11 21.35
N PRO A 53 6.21 11.58 20.91
CA PRO A 53 6.51 11.71 19.48
C PRO A 53 6.51 10.37 18.74
N GLN A 54 7.05 9.32 19.36
CA GLN A 54 7.08 7.96 18.79
C GLN A 54 5.67 7.39 18.60
N LEU A 55 4.82 7.55 19.62
CA LEU A 55 3.43 7.12 19.57
C LEU A 55 2.63 7.92 18.53
N ALA A 56 2.88 9.23 18.39
CA ALA A 56 2.22 10.06 17.39
C ALA A 56 2.53 9.60 15.95
N ILE A 57 3.79 9.26 15.66
CA ILE A 57 4.18 8.71 14.35
C ILE A 57 3.60 7.33 14.12
N CYS A 58 3.61 6.45 15.13
CA CYS A 58 2.97 5.15 15.04
C CYS A 58 1.46 5.27 14.76
N LEU A 59 0.78 6.22 15.42
CA LEU A 59 -0.63 6.50 15.20
C LEU A 59 -0.89 7.05 13.79
N MET A 60 -0.04 7.95 13.30
CA MET A 60 -0.14 8.48 11.93
C MET A 60 -0.01 7.36 10.88
N VAL A 61 1.00 6.50 11.03
CA VAL A 61 1.24 5.34 10.15
C VAL A 61 0.12 4.31 10.27
N LEU A 62 -0.40 4.07 11.47
CA LEU A 62 -1.56 3.22 11.69
C LEU A 62 -2.79 3.74 10.93
N MET A 63 -3.14 5.02 11.11
CA MET A 63 -4.36 5.58 10.54
C MET A 63 -4.29 5.73 9.02
N ILE A 64 -3.20 6.33 8.52
CA ILE A 64 -3.05 6.70 7.11
C ILE A 64 -2.44 5.56 6.30
N GLY A 65 -1.53 4.79 6.88
CA GLY A 65 -0.87 3.70 6.17
C GLY A 65 -1.58 2.35 6.29
N THR A 66 -2.45 2.16 7.30
CA THR A 66 -3.13 0.88 7.53
C THR A 66 -4.65 1.00 7.56
N VAL A 67 -5.24 1.61 8.58
CA VAL A 67 -6.71 1.53 8.82
C VAL A 67 -7.51 2.12 7.67
N LEU A 68 -7.23 3.36 7.27
CA LEU A 68 -7.97 4.04 6.22
C LEU A 68 -7.79 3.38 4.83
N PRO A 69 -6.56 3.14 4.32
CA PRO A 69 -6.38 2.51 3.02
C PRO A 69 -6.88 1.07 2.98
N ASN A 70 -6.72 0.28 4.05
CA ASN A 70 -7.26 -1.08 4.07
C ASN A 70 -8.78 -1.07 4.12
N THR A 71 -9.41 -0.14 4.85
CA THR A 71 -10.88 -0.05 4.89
C THR A 71 -11.45 0.16 3.49
N THR A 72 -10.90 1.12 2.74
CA THR A 72 -11.36 1.38 1.38
C THR A 72 -10.95 0.29 0.39
N SER A 73 -9.75 -0.28 0.54
CA SER A 73 -9.27 -1.37 -0.32
C SER A 73 -10.09 -2.65 -0.15
N TYR A 74 -10.37 -3.07 1.09
CA TYR A 74 -11.19 -4.28 1.34
C TYR A 74 -12.61 -4.10 0.81
N GLN A 75 -13.23 -2.93 1.02
CA GLN A 75 -14.57 -2.66 0.48
C GLN A 75 -14.56 -2.68 -1.05
N ALA A 76 -13.60 -2.01 -1.68
CA ALA A 76 -13.48 -2.01 -3.14
C ALA A 76 -13.15 -3.40 -3.69
N ALA A 77 -12.38 -4.21 -2.96
CA ALA A 77 -12.02 -5.56 -3.36
C ALA A 77 -13.22 -6.52 -3.44
N VAL A 78 -14.33 -6.25 -2.76
CA VAL A 78 -15.56 -7.02 -2.95
C VAL A 78 -16.10 -6.81 -4.37
N HIS A 79 -16.03 -5.60 -4.89
CA HIS A 79 -16.71 -5.19 -6.13
C HIS A 79 -15.81 -5.07 -7.36
N LEU A 80 -14.50 -4.93 -7.17
CA LEU A 80 -13.54 -4.76 -8.25
C LEU A 80 -12.67 -6.01 -8.41
N PRO A 81 -12.26 -6.35 -9.65
CA PRO A 81 -11.22 -7.34 -9.89
C PRO A 81 -9.89 -6.94 -9.27
N SER A 82 -9.08 -7.92 -8.86
CA SER A 82 -7.76 -7.68 -8.25
C SER A 82 -6.81 -6.94 -9.20
N GLY A 83 -6.88 -7.24 -10.50
CA GLY A 83 -6.08 -6.53 -11.52
C GLY A 83 -6.42 -5.04 -11.60
N ILE A 84 -7.70 -4.68 -11.45
CA ILE A 84 -8.13 -3.27 -11.46
C ILE A 84 -7.63 -2.56 -10.20
N LEU A 85 -7.73 -3.18 -9.02
CA LEU A 85 -7.14 -2.62 -7.80
C LEU A 85 -5.63 -2.39 -7.95
N SER A 86 -4.94 -3.33 -8.60
CA SER A 86 -3.50 -3.24 -8.91
C SER A 86 -3.19 -2.04 -9.79
N LEU A 87 -4.01 -1.79 -10.81
CA LEU A 87 -3.90 -0.63 -11.69
C LEU A 87 -4.16 0.67 -10.93
N LEU A 88 -5.15 0.73 -10.05
CA LEU A 88 -5.43 1.95 -9.28
C LEU A 88 -4.29 2.33 -8.30
N LEU A 89 -3.49 1.37 -7.84
CA LEU A 89 -2.28 1.66 -7.05
C LEU A 89 -1.17 2.35 -7.85
N SER A 90 -1.13 2.22 -9.18
CA SER A 90 -0.19 2.98 -10.01
C SER A 90 -0.45 4.50 -9.99
N MET A 91 -1.57 4.94 -9.40
CA MET A 91 -1.90 6.35 -9.20
C MET A 91 -1.18 6.96 -8.00
N VAL A 92 -0.62 6.14 -7.11
CA VAL A 92 0.09 6.60 -5.90
C VAL A 92 1.16 7.65 -6.23
N PRO A 93 2.04 7.47 -7.24
CA PRO A 93 3.07 8.45 -7.56
C PRO A 93 2.51 9.80 -8.03
N MET A 94 1.40 9.76 -8.78
CA MET A 94 0.74 10.98 -9.25
C MET A 94 0.09 11.77 -8.13
N LEU A 95 -0.49 11.08 -7.15
CA LEU A 95 -1.09 11.72 -5.99
C LEU A 95 -0.01 12.21 -5.03
N ALA A 96 1.05 11.41 -4.85
CA ALA A 96 2.18 11.72 -3.98
C ALA A 96 2.98 12.94 -4.43
N PHE A 97 3.10 13.19 -5.75
CA PHE A 97 3.95 14.27 -6.26
C PHE A 97 3.43 15.68 -5.89
N PRO A 98 2.17 16.06 -6.14
CA PRO A 98 1.61 17.32 -5.66
C PRO A 98 1.70 17.49 -4.14
N ILE A 99 1.50 16.41 -3.38
CA ILE A 99 1.66 16.40 -1.92
C ILE A 99 3.11 16.74 -1.54
N ALA A 100 4.08 16.11 -2.21
CA ALA A 100 5.50 16.37 -1.98
C ALA A 100 5.86 17.84 -2.25
N LEU A 101 5.32 18.43 -3.33
CA LEU A 101 5.51 19.84 -3.65
C LEU A 101 4.88 20.74 -2.59
N ALA A 102 3.64 20.48 -2.19
CA ALA A 102 2.93 21.26 -1.17
C ALA A 102 3.63 21.22 0.20
N MET A 103 4.29 20.12 0.53
CA MET A 103 5.06 19.94 1.76
C MET A 103 6.52 20.44 1.67
N GLY A 104 6.94 20.96 0.51
CA GLY A 104 8.30 21.44 0.27
C GLY A 104 9.36 20.32 0.27
N LEU A 105 8.95 19.07 0.03
CA LEU A 105 9.83 17.91 -0.01
C LEU A 105 10.47 17.70 -1.39
N ASP A 106 9.91 18.33 -2.43
CA ASP A 106 10.41 18.24 -3.79
C ASP A 106 10.27 19.58 -4.53
N ARG A 107 10.96 19.71 -5.67
CA ARG A 107 10.84 20.85 -6.59
C ARG A 107 10.08 20.41 -7.83
N PHE A 108 9.32 21.34 -8.42
CA PHE A 108 8.57 21.06 -9.64
C PHE A 108 9.53 20.69 -10.79
N SER A 109 9.20 19.64 -11.53
CA SER A 109 10.04 19.10 -12.61
C SER A 109 9.16 18.67 -13.78
N TRP A 110 9.33 19.34 -14.92
CA TRP A 110 8.62 19.01 -16.15
C TRP A 110 8.85 17.56 -16.62
N PRO A 111 10.08 17.02 -16.64
CA PRO A 111 10.31 15.61 -16.97
C PRO A 111 9.55 14.65 -16.05
N ARG A 112 9.47 14.96 -14.76
CA ARG A 112 8.76 14.11 -13.79
C ARG A 112 7.25 14.16 -13.99
N LEU A 113 6.69 15.35 -14.19
CA LEU A 113 5.27 15.50 -14.50
C LEU A 113 4.91 14.78 -15.80
N ALA A 114 5.75 14.88 -16.83
CA ALA A 114 5.57 14.16 -18.09
C ALA A 114 5.62 12.64 -17.91
N GLY A 115 6.62 12.11 -17.20
CA GLY A 115 6.74 10.68 -16.90
C GLY A 115 5.55 10.13 -16.10
N LEU A 116 5.11 10.86 -15.06
CA LEU A 116 3.93 10.51 -14.26
C LEU A 116 2.65 10.54 -15.10
N SER A 117 2.49 11.54 -15.96
CA SER A 117 1.33 11.69 -16.84
C SER A 117 1.30 10.60 -17.91
N LEU A 118 2.45 10.20 -18.46
CA LEU A 118 2.55 9.08 -19.40
C LEU A 118 2.18 7.76 -18.71
N GLY A 119 2.67 7.54 -17.49
CA GLY A 119 2.27 6.39 -16.66
C GLY A 119 0.76 6.34 -16.42
N LEU A 120 0.15 7.49 -16.09
CA LEU A 120 -1.31 7.62 -15.95
C LEU A 120 -2.05 7.24 -17.22
N VAL A 121 -1.65 7.83 -18.34
CA VAL A 121 -2.34 7.64 -19.62
C VAL A 121 -2.30 6.16 -19.99
N GLY A 122 -1.15 5.50 -19.83
CA GLY A 122 -1.04 4.05 -20.04
C GLY A 122 -2.02 3.25 -19.18
N VAL A 123 -2.16 3.62 -17.90
CA VAL A 123 -3.07 2.96 -16.96
C VAL A 123 -4.54 3.24 -17.31
N LEU A 124 -4.91 4.48 -17.63
CA LEU A 124 -6.29 4.86 -17.96
C LEU A 124 -6.75 4.27 -19.30
N MET A 125 -5.87 4.19 -20.29
CA MET A 125 -6.16 3.55 -21.59
C MET A 125 -6.59 2.09 -21.43
N ILE A 126 -6.14 1.43 -20.36
CA ILE A 126 -6.55 0.07 -20.00
C ILE A 126 -7.79 0.10 -19.10
N ALA A 127 -7.69 0.84 -17.99
CA ALA A 127 -8.63 0.73 -16.88
C ALA A 127 -10.03 1.18 -17.31
N VAL A 128 -10.13 2.20 -18.17
CA VAL A 128 -11.41 2.75 -18.62
C VAL A 128 -12.16 1.76 -19.53
N PRO A 129 -11.59 1.25 -20.65
CA PRO A 129 -12.30 0.26 -21.47
C PRO A 129 -12.60 -1.04 -20.73
N GLY A 130 -11.67 -1.51 -19.90
CA GLY A 130 -11.89 -2.71 -19.08
C GLY A 130 -13.02 -2.53 -18.07
N ALA A 131 -13.04 -1.39 -17.36
CA ALA A 131 -14.11 -1.07 -16.43
C ALA A 131 -15.47 -0.92 -17.12
N GLN A 132 -15.51 -0.28 -18.30
CA GLN A 132 -16.74 -0.14 -19.07
C GLN A 132 -17.27 -1.50 -19.57
N ALA A 133 -16.41 -2.36 -20.11
CA ALA A 133 -16.79 -3.69 -20.57
C ALA A 133 -17.36 -4.56 -19.43
N MET A 134 -16.84 -4.39 -18.21
CA MET A 134 -17.28 -5.10 -17.02
C MET A 134 -18.42 -4.38 -16.26
N ASN A 135 -18.93 -3.25 -16.76
CA ASN A 135 -19.90 -2.39 -16.08
C ASN A 135 -19.52 -2.08 -14.62
N LEU A 136 -18.23 -1.81 -14.37
CA LEU A 136 -17.73 -1.53 -13.01
C LEU A 136 -18.28 -0.21 -12.49
N SER A 137 -18.65 -0.19 -11.22
CA SER A 137 -19.13 1.02 -10.56
C SER A 137 -18.00 2.04 -10.37
N VAL A 138 -18.19 3.24 -10.92
CA VAL A 138 -17.30 4.39 -10.72
C VAL A 138 -17.13 4.70 -9.24
N PHE A 139 -18.17 4.49 -8.43
CA PHE A 139 -18.09 4.67 -6.98
C PHE A 139 -16.96 3.83 -6.36
N TRP A 140 -16.88 2.54 -6.70
CA TRP A 140 -15.85 1.66 -6.14
C TRP A 140 -14.44 1.97 -6.64
N ILE A 141 -14.32 2.49 -7.87
CA ILE A 141 -13.05 3.00 -8.40
C ILE A 141 -12.58 4.20 -7.55
N VAL A 142 -13.47 5.16 -7.28
CA VAL A 142 -13.15 6.32 -6.44
C VAL A 142 -12.80 5.89 -5.01
N VAL A 143 -13.54 4.94 -4.44
CA VAL A 143 -13.22 4.38 -3.11
C VAL A 143 -11.82 3.76 -3.09
N ALA A 144 -11.46 2.96 -4.10
CA ALA A 144 -10.12 2.39 -4.19
C ALA A 144 -9.01 3.45 -4.35
N LEU A 145 -9.28 4.56 -5.06
CA LEU A 145 -8.33 5.68 -5.20
C LEU A 145 -8.02 6.38 -3.87
N ILE A 146 -8.92 6.32 -2.88
CA ILE A 146 -8.65 6.84 -1.54
C ILE A 146 -7.46 6.09 -0.92
N ALA A 147 -7.34 4.77 -1.14
CA ALA A 147 -6.18 4.02 -0.65
C ALA A 147 -4.87 4.51 -1.31
N SER A 148 -4.89 4.75 -2.63
CA SER A 148 -3.74 5.31 -3.34
C SER A 148 -3.34 6.70 -2.83
N LEU A 149 -4.33 7.54 -2.51
CA LEU A 149 -4.09 8.84 -1.88
C LEU A 149 -3.45 8.70 -0.49
N CYS A 150 -3.95 7.77 0.32
CA CYS A 150 -3.42 7.49 1.66
C CYS A 150 -1.94 7.07 1.60
N TYR A 151 -1.59 6.13 0.72
CA TYR A 151 -0.18 5.72 0.54
C TYR A 151 0.70 6.86 0.02
N GLY A 152 0.17 7.72 -0.85
CA GLY A 152 0.87 8.91 -1.31
C GLY A 152 1.09 9.95 -0.19
N LEU A 153 0.10 10.14 0.68
CA LEU A 153 0.19 11.01 1.85
C LEU A 153 1.18 10.47 2.88
N GLU A 154 1.07 9.19 3.22
CA GLU A 154 1.86 8.53 4.25
C GLU A 154 3.37 8.66 3.99
N GLY A 155 3.83 8.29 2.78
CA GLY A 155 5.24 8.41 2.42
C GLY A 155 5.77 9.84 2.55
N ASN A 156 4.97 10.85 2.19
CA ASN A 156 5.34 12.26 2.34
C ASN A 156 5.33 12.72 3.81
N LEU A 157 4.36 12.26 4.62
CA LEU A 157 4.32 12.56 6.05
C LEU A 157 5.52 11.96 6.79
N VAL A 158 5.87 10.71 6.49
CA VAL A 158 7.07 10.06 7.03
C VAL A 158 8.33 10.82 6.61
N ALA A 159 8.42 11.26 5.37
CA ALA A 159 9.56 12.04 4.89
C ALA A 159 9.66 13.42 5.55
N ARG A 160 8.53 14.08 5.84
CA ARG A 160 8.49 15.42 6.46
C ARG A 160 8.79 15.39 7.95
N PHE A 161 8.15 14.49 8.68
CA PHE A 161 8.20 14.45 10.14
C PHE A 161 9.26 13.48 10.68
N GLY A 162 9.81 12.63 9.82
CA GLY A 162 10.72 11.57 10.20
C GLY A 162 10.02 10.51 11.06
N THR A 163 10.83 9.70 11.73
CA THR A 163 10.36 8.55 12.53
C THR A 163 10.59 8.74 14.03
N ALA A 164 10.88 9.96 14.50
CA ALA A 164 11.22 10.26 15.89
C ALA A 164 12.31 9.33 16.49
N GLY A 165 13.32 9.02 15.67
CA GLY A 165 14.45 8.18 16.05
C GLY A 165 14.15 6.67 16.03
N LEU A 166 12.95 6.26 15.62
CA LEU A 166 12.60 4.86 15.42
C LEU A 166 13.13 4.36 14.06
N ASP A 167 13.54 3.10 14.01
CA ASP A 167 13.68 2.43 12.72
C ASP A 167 12.31 2.05 12.14
N ALA A 168 12.27 1.67 10.85
CA ALA A 168 11.03 1.30 10.16
C ALA A 168 10.30 0.14 10.85
N PHE A 169 11.04 -0.81 11.42
CA PHE A 169 10.46 -1.95 12.13
C PHE A 169 9.76 -1.51 13.42
N GLN A 170 10.37 -0.61 14.19
CA GLN A 170 9.79 -0.09 15.42
C GLN A 170 8.52 0.73 15.15
N VAL A 171 8.50 1.52 14.06
CA VAL A 171 7.30 2.27 13.66
C VAL A 171 6.15 1.31 13.34
N LEU A 172 6.40 0.29 12.51
CA LEU A 172 5.37 -0.70 12.15
C LEU A 172 4.95 -1.54 13.36
N TYR A 173 5.88 -1.88 14.25
CA TYR A 173 5.57 -2.62 15.46
C TYR A 173 4.64 -1.84 16.38
N GLY A 174 4.96 -0.57 16.64
CA GLY A 174 4.12 0.33 17.43
C GLY A 174 2.74 0.55 16.79
N ALA A 175 2.70 0.78 15.48
CA ALA A 175 1.47 0.92 14.72
C ALA A 175 0.61 -0.34 14.79
N SER A 176 1.21 -1.53 14.64
CA SER A 176 0.49 -2.81 14.68
C SER A 176 -0.07 -3.11 16.07
N LEU A 177 0.70 -2.89 17.14
CA LEU A 177 0.24 -3.07 18.51
C LEU A 177 -0.89 -2.10 18.87
N MET A 178 -0.69 -0.81 18.59
CA MET A 178 -1.69 0.22 18.83
C MET A 178 -2.97 -0.08 18.03
N GLY A 179 -2.80 -0.47 16.77
CA GLY A 179 -3.89 -0.85 15.89
C GLY A 179 -4.66 -2.06 16.36
N ALA A 180 -3.98 -3.12 16.80
CA ALA A 180 -4.65 -4.32 17.34
C ALA A 180 -5.54 -3.97 18.54
N VAL A 181 -5.04 -3.12 19.45
CA VAL A 181 -5.82 -2.66 20.62
C VAL A 181 -7.00 -1.76 20.20
N MET A 182 -6.78 -0.82 19.27
CA MET A 182 -7.81 0.13 18.84
C MET A 182 -8.88 -0.52 17.94
N MET A 183 -8.51 -1.48 17.09
CA MET A 183 -9.42 -2.10 16.14
C MET A 183 -10.20 -3.28 16.73
N LEU A 184 -9.77 -3.84 17.86
CA LEU A 184 -10.53 -4.86 18.59
C LEU A 184 -11.96 -4.40 18.95
N PRO A 185 -12.16 -3.28 19.71
CA PRO A 185 -13.51 -2.82 20.03
C PRO A 185 -14.29 -2.43 18.78
N VAL A 186 -13.63 -1.89 17.74
CA VAL A 186 -14.30 -1.57 16.47
C VAL A 186 -14.85 -2.83 15.82
N ALA A 187 -14.03 -3.89 15.70
CA ALA A 187 -14.46 -5.16 15.10
C ALA A 187 -15.61 -5.81 15.89
N VAL A 188 -15.55 -5.79 17.23
CA VAL A 188 -16.59 -6.37 18.08
C VAL A 188 -17.90 -5.56 18.04
N LEU A 189 -17.82 -4.24 18.24
CA LEU A 189 -19.00 -3.37 18.33
C LEU A 189 -19.73 -3.23 16.99
N THR A 190 -19.03 -3.37 15.87
CA THR A 190 -19.63 -3.36 14.53
C THR A 190 -20.13 -4.74 14.08
N GLY A 191 -19.97 -5.78 14.90
CA GLY A 191 -20.36 -7.15 14.55
C GLY A 191 -19.46 -7.80 13.49
N GLN A 192 -18.29 -7.22 13.21
CA GLN A 192 -17.33 -7.71 12.21
C GLN A 192 -16.26 -8.62 12.80
N TRP A 193 -16.46 -9.12 14.02
CA TRP A 193 -15.54 -10.04 14.66
C TRP A 193 -15.44 -11.34 13.87
N ILE A 194 -14.21 -11.72 13.50
CA ILE A 194 -13.93 -12.99 12.83
C ILE A 194 -13.39 -13.96 13.87
N PRO A 195 -14.05 -15.11 14.10
CA PRO A 195 -13.60 -16.07 15.11
C PRO A 195 -12.24 -16.68 14.72
N PRO A 196 -11.34 -16.97 15.69
CA PRO A 196 -10.00 -17.51 15.40
C PRO A 196 -10.00 -18.81 14.58
N GLY A 197 -11.05 -19.63 14.66
CA GLY A 197 -11.20 -20.84 13.85
C GLY A 197 -11.24 -20.59 12.33
N ALA A 198 -11.56 -19.36 11.91
CA ALA A 198 -11.50 -18.94 10.52
C ALA A 198 -10.07 -18.98 9.94
N ALA A 199 -9.02 -18.98 10.78
CA ALA A 199 -7.64 -19.07 10.34
C ALA A 199 -7.33 -20.33 9.51
N LEU A 200 -8.14 -21.39 9.68
CA LEU A 200 -7.96 -22.67 8.97
C LEU A 200 -8.62 -22.68 7.59
N THR A 201 -9.48 -21.72 7.28
CA THR A 201 -10.13 -21.63 5.97
C THR A 201 -9.18 -21.02 4.93
N PRO A 202 -9.42 -21.23 3.61
CA PRO A 202 -8.61 -20.61 2.57
C PRO A 202 -8.52 -19.08 2.69
N GLU A 203 -9.58 -18.43 3.15
CA GLU A 203 -9.65 -16.97 3.31
C GLU A 203 -8.83 -16.52 4.53
N GLY A 204 -8.89 -17.25 5.64
CA GLY A 204 -8.03 -17.04 6.79
C GLY A 204 -6.55 -17.24 6.46
N GLN A 205 -6.22 -18.28 5.70
CA GLN A 205 -4.85 -18.52 5.23
C GLN A 205 -4.37 -17.42 4.29
N ALA A 206 -5.22 -16.94 3.38
CA ALA A 206 -4.92 -15.81 2.51
C ALA A 206 -4.68 -14.52 3.31
N LEU A 207 -5.49 -14.26 4.34
CA LEU A 207 -5.29 -13.14 5.25
C LEU A 207 -3.97 -13.26 6.01
N ILE A 208 -3.62 -14.44 6.53
CA ILE A 208 -2.36 -14.67 7.24
C ILE A 208 -1.16 -14.43 6.32
N ALA A 209 -1.15 -15.07 5.16
CA ALA A 209 -0.07 -14.91 4.17
C ALA A 209 0.04 -13.46 3.70
N GLY A 210 -1.09 -12.83 3.35
CA GLY A 210 -1.15 -11.45 2.89
C GLY A 210 -0.65 -10.48 3.95
N SER A 211 -1.06 -10.65 5.21
CA SER A 211 -0.63 -9.82 6.35
C SER A 211 0.85 -9.96 6.64
N ALA A 212 1.38 -11.19 6.66
CA ALA A 212 2.79 -11.44 6.89
C ALA A 212 3.67 -10.81 5.80
N ILE A 213 3.29 -11.00 4.52
CA ILE A 213 3.99 -10.40 3.39
C ILE A 213 3.89 -8.87 3.44
N HIS A 214 2.70 -8.33 3.69
CA HIS A 214 2.45 -6.90 3.77
C HIS A 214 3.38 -6.24 4.80
N VAL A 215 3.41 -6.76 6.02
CA VAL A 215 4.18 -6.18 7.12
C VAL A 215 5.69 -6.19 6.83
N LEU A 216 6.22 -7.26 6.22
CA LEU A 216 7.63 -7.33 5.84
C LEU A 216 7.98 -6.37 4.69
N VAL A 217 7.14 -6.31 3.66
CA VAL A 217 7.35 -5.41 2.51
C VAL A 217 7.21 -3.95 2.92
N TYR A 218 6.25 -3.66 3.80
CA TYR A 218 5.97 -2.31 4.27
C TYR A 218 7.08 -1.77 5.19
N ALA A 219 7.69 -2.61 6.03
CA ALA A 219 8.91 -2.23 6.75
C ALA A 219 10.03 -1.82 5.79
N GLY A 220 10.20 -2.58 4.69
CA GLY A 220 11.14 -2.23 3.62
C GLY A 220 10.80 -0.92 2.90
N TYR A 221 9.51 -0.66 2.68
CA TYR A 221 9.01 0.59 2.09
C TYR A 221 9.34 1.79 2.97
N VAL A 222 8.96 1.78 4.24
CA VAL A 222 9.23 2.88 5.20
C VAL A 222 10.74 3.13 5.32
N TRP A 223 11.54 2.06 5.37
CA TRP A 223 13.00 2.17 5.35
C TRP A 223 13.51 2.85 4.08
N MET A 224 12.95 2.51 2.91
CA MET A 224 13.34 3.10 1.64
C MET A 224 12.90 4.57 1.54
N VAL A 225 11.73 4.95 2.06
CA VAL A 225 11.28 6.36 2.14
C VAL A 225 12.33 7.21 2.84
N GLY A 226 12.80 6.76 4.01
CA GLY A 226 13.81 7.48 4.79
C GLY A 226 15.18 7.60 4.10
N ARG A 227 15.51 6.74 3.14
CA ARG A 227 16.83 6.68 2.50
C ARG A 227 16.89 7.21 1.07
N ALA A 228 15.86 6.97 0.28
CA ALA A 228 15.77 7.35 -1.13
C ALA A 228 14.77 8.50 -1.38
N GLY A 229 13.99 8.87 -0.37
CA GLY A 229 12.96 9.90 -0.45
C GLY A 229 11.59 9.36 -0.90
N PRO A 230 10.50 10.11 -0.65
CA PRO A 230 9.13 9.65 -0.87
C PRO A 230 8.81 9.47 -2.35
N VAL A 231 9.23 10.41 -3.21
CA VAL A 231 8.87 10.42 -4.65
C VAL A 231 9.51 9.29 -5.45
N PHE A 232 10.74 8.87 -5.09
CA PHE A 232 11.35 7.68 -5.68
C PHE A 232 10.71 6.41 -5.13
N THR A 233 10.46 6.36 -3.82
CA THR A 233 9.93 5.18 -3.15
C THR A 233 8.54 4.81 -3.66
N VAL A 234 7.67 5.79 -3.92
CA VAL A 234 6.34 5.54 -4.49
C VAL A 234 6.38 4.90 -5.87
N GLN A 235 7.49 4.98 -6.63
CA GLN A 235 7.63 4.29 -7.92
C GLN A 235 7.52 2.76 -7.79
N VAL A 236 7.75 2.20 -6.59
CA VAL A 236 7.52 0.78 -6.32
C VAL A 236 6.08 0.37 -6.64
N SER A 237 5.11 1.28 -6.48
CA SER A 237 3.70 1.02 -6.82
C SER A 237 3.51 0.57 -8.27
N TYR A 238 4.31 1.04 -9.22
CA TYR A 238 4.24 0.56 -10.61
C TYR A 238 4.67 -0.91 -10.76
N LEU A 239 5.71 -1.32 -10.01
CA LEU A 239 6.07 -2.74 -9.93
C LEU A 239 4.95 -3.54 -9.25
N VAL A 240 4.34 -3.00 -8.19
CA VAL A 240 3.19 -3.61 -7.51
C VAL A 240 2.03 -3.82 -8.48
N THR A 241 1.74 -2.84 -9.33
CA THR A 241 0.71 -2.97 -10.37
C THR A 241 1.00 -4.12 -11.31
N GLY A 242 2.22 -4.18 -11.87
CA GLY A 242 2.55 -5.21 -12.84
C GLY A 242 2.56 -6.62 -12.24
N PHE A 243 3.14 -6.78 -11.05
CA PHE A 243 3.10 -8.05 -10.35
C PHE A 243 1.69 -8.39 -9.85
N GLY A 244 0.89 -7.40 -9.44
CA GLY A 244 -0.49 -7.61 -8.99
C GLY A 244 -1.38 -8.19 -10.08
N VAL A 245 -1.30 -7.65 -11.31
CA VAL A 245 -1.98 -8.21 -12.49
C VAL A 245 -1.46 -9.61 -12.81
N PHE A 246 -0.15 -9.82 -12.76
CA PHE A 246 0.46 -11.15 -12.98
C PHE A 246 -0.03 -12.18 -11.97
N TRP A 247 -0.01 -11.86 -10.67
CA TRP A 247 -0.48 -12.75 -9.62
C TRP A 247 -1.98 -12.97 -9.68
N ALA A 248 -2.78 -11.96 -10.05
CA ALA A 248 -4.21 -12.11 -10.21
C ALA A 248 -4.56 -13.09 -11.34
N LYS A 249 -3.85 -13.01 -12.48
CA LYS A 249 -3.98 -14.02 -13.54
C LYS A 249 -3.60 -15.42 -13.04
N LEU A 250 -2.50 -15.54 -12.29
CA LEU A 250 -1.98 -16.85 -11.88
C LEU A 250 -2.81 -17.52 -10.76
N ILE A 251 -3.30 -16.73 -9.80
CA ILE A 251 -3.95 -17.22 -8.57
C ILE A 251 -5.47 -17.23 -8.69
N LEU A 252 -6.04 -16.22 -9.36
CA LEU A 252 -7.50 -16.03 -9.46
C LEU A 252 -8.06 -16.37 -10.84
N ASP A 253 -7.20 -16.79 -11.78
CA ASP A 253 -7.56 -17.02 -13.19
C ASP A 253 -8.23 -15.80 -13.85
N GLU A 254 -7.89 -14.58 -13.41
CA GLU A 254 -8.41 -13.35 -13.99
C GLU A 254 -7.91 -13.21 -15.45
N THR A 255 -8.86 -13.04 -16.37
CA THR A 255 -8.57 -12.84 -17.79
C THR A 255 -8.59 -11.36 -18.14
N TYR A 256 -7.62 -10.97 -18.95
CA TYR A 256 -7.34 -9.57 -19.27
C TYR A 256 -7.20 -9.41 -20.78
N SER A 257 -7.64 -8.26 -21.29
CA SER A 257 -7.37 -7.87 -22.67
C SER A 257 -5.86 -7.90 -22.95
N PRO A 258 -5.41 -8.37 -24.12
CA PRO A 258 -3.99 -8.32 -24.52
C PRO A 258 -3.37 -6.91 -24.40
N GLY A 259 -4.18 -5.85 -24.53
CA GLY A 259 -3.75 -4.46 -24.38
C GLY A 259 -3.19 -4.13 -22.99
N ILE A 260 -3.53 -4.91 -21.95
CA ILE A 260 -2.99 -4.74 -20.60
C ILE A 260 -1.47 -4.89 -20.58
N TRP A 261 -0.93 -5.87 -21.30
CA TRP A 261 0.52 -6.12 -21.34
C TRP A 261 1.29 -5.02 -22.07
N ALA A 262 0.70 -4.49 -23.15
CA ALA A 262 1.30 -3.39 -23.91
C ALA A 262 1.38 -2.11 -23.07
N ALA A 263 0.31 -1.75 -22.35
CA ALA A 263 0.37 -0.55 -21.51
C ALA A 263 1.13 -0.75 -20.19
N MET A 264 1.27 -1.99 -19.69
CA MET A 264 2.27 -2.30 -18.67
C MET A 264 3.70 -2.04 -19.17
N ALA A 265 4.03 -2.47 -20.39
CA ALA A 265 5.33 -2.18 -20.99
C ALA A 265 5.58 -0.67 -21.15
N LEU A 266 4.55 0.07 -21.59
CA LEU A 266 4.62 1.54 -21.69
C LEU A 266 4.78 2.22 -20.32
N MET A 267 4.05 1.76 -19.31
CA MET A 267 4.18 2.24 -17.92
C MET A 267 5.61 2.02 -17.41
N PHE A 268 6.20 0.83 -17.61
CA PHE A 268 7.57 0.56 -17.23
C PHE A 268 8.59 1.42 -17.99
N ALA A 269 8.34 1.72 -19.27
CA ALA A 269 9.17 2.67 -20.02
C ALA A 269 9.10 4.10 -19.44
N GLY A 270 7.91 4.54 -19.01
CA GLY A 270 7.70 5.83 -18.34
C GLY A 270 8.47 5.97 -17.02
N ILE A 271 8.61 4.89 -16.25
CA ILE A 271 9.42 4.87 -15.01
C ILE A 271 10.88 5.17 -15.31
N TRP A 272 11.40 4.71 -16.45
CA TRP A 272 12.81 4.89 -16.81
C TRP A 272 13.18 6.37 -17.02
N LEU A 273 12.18 7.20 -17.36
CA LEU A 273 12.32 8.66 -17.46
C LEU A 273 12.32 9.35 -16.09
N VAL A 274 11.86 8.68 -15.03
CA VAL A 274 11.83 9.21 -13.66
C VAL A 274 13.08 8.71 -12.91
N GLN A 275 14.22 9.35 -13.18
CA GLN A 275 15.49 9.02 -12.51
C GLN A 275 15.51 9.50 -11.03
N PRO A 276 16.11 8.72 -10.11
CA PRO A 276 16.41 9.20 -8.77
C PRO A 276 17.38 10.39 -8.82
N ARG A 277 17.22 11.37 -7.92
CA ARG A 277 18.22 12.43 -7.75
C ARG A 277 19.56 11.81 -7.37
N ARG A 278 20.63 12.18 -8.08
CA ARG A 278 22.00 11.90 -7.61
C ARG A 278 22.25 12.71 -6.34
N LYS A 279 22.89 12.07 -5.36
CA LYS A 279 23.23 12.62 -4.05
C LYS A 279 24.15 13.87 -4.13
N SER A 280 24.72 14.16 -5.30
CA SER A 280 25.59 15.30 -5.59
C SER A 280 24.89 16.66 -5.46
N ASP A 281 23.57 16.71 -5.63
CA ASP A 281 22.84 17.97 -5.75
C ASP A 281 22.42 18.56 -4.38
N LEU A 282 22.79 17.88 -3.29
CA LEU A 282 22.56 18.33 -1.90
C LEU A 282 23.80 18.96 -1.25
N VAL A 283 24.98 18.83 -1.88
CA VAL A 283 26.25 19.36 -1.35
C VAL A 283 26.69 20.63 -2.10
N ALA A 284 26.09 20.93 -3.26
CA ALA A 284 26.44 22.10 -4.07
C ALA A 284 25.78 23.42 -3.61
N ASP A 285 24.80 23.36 -2.70
CA ASP A 285 24.09 24.54 -2.16
C ASP A 285 24.40 24.75 -0.65
N GLY A 286 25.60 24.36 -0.20
CA GLY A 286 26.11 24.59 1.16
C GLY A 286 27.10 25.74 1.23
#